data_AF-A0A942KPP9-F1
#
_entry.id   AF-A0A942KPP9-F1
#
_cell.length_a   1.000
_cell.length_b   1.000
_cell.length_c   1.000
_cell.angle_alpha   90.00
_cell.angle_beta   90.00
_cell.angle_gamma   90.00
#
_symmetry.space_group_name_H-M   'P 1'
#
loop_
_entity.id
_entity.type
_entity.pdbx_description
1 polymer ?
#
loop_
_entity_poly.entity_id
_entity_poly.type
_entity_poly.pdbx_seq_one_letter_code
_entity_poly.pdbx_strand_id
1 'polypeptide(L)'
;MIRDKLRKISLAGFKDPKRRPRYIIWTATAAFFLAGFILFALMVTSTNWFCADICHAVQVDSVMAWERSTHANVSCVSCHMSVNM
;
A
#
# COMPACT_ATOMS: atom_id res chain seq x y z
N MET A 1 -13.55 34.83 6.46
CA MET A 1 -14.37 33.92 7.30
C MET A 1 -14.22 32.49 6.79
N ILE A 2 -13.15 31.77 7.18
CA ILE A 2 -13.01 30.32 6.94
C ILE A 2 -12.43 29.75 8.23
N ARG A 3 -13.25 29.66 9.29
CA ARG A 3 -12.83 29.16 10.60
C ARG A 3 -13.46 27.79 10.83
N ASP A 4 -12.61 26.77 10.76
CA ASP A 4 -12.59 25.59 11.62
C ASP A 4 -13.94 24.92 11.92
N LYS A 5 -14.36 24.04 11.02
CA LYS A 5 -15.23 22.91 11.38
C LYS A 5 -14.45 21.61 11.28
N LEU A 6 -13.31 21.54 11.98
CA LEU A 6 -12.69 20.26 12.30
C LEU A 6 -13.65 19.49 13.21
N ARG A 7 -14.47 18.65 12.60
CA ARG A 7 -15.38 17.72 13.29
C ARG A 7 -14.52 16.87 14.22
N LYS A 8 -14.51 17.19 15.52
CA LYS A 8 -13.80 16.39 16.53
C LYS A 8 -14.30 14.95 16.44
N ILE A 9 -13.42 14.03 16.08
CA ILE A 9 -13.73 12.60 16.08
C ILE A 9 -13.93 12.22 17.55
N SER A 10 -15.19 11.99 17.95
CA SER A 10 -15.52 11.64 19.32
C SER A 10 -15.26 10.16 19.57
N LEU A 11 -14.31 9.86 20.46
CA LEU A 11 -14.00 8.50 20.92
C LEU A 11 -14.99 8.00 22.00
N ALA A 12 -15.97 8.82 22.39
CA ALA A 12 -16.92 8.48 23.45
C ALA A 12 -17.72 7.20 23.16
N GLY A 13 -17.95 6.88 21.87
CA GLY A 13 -18.67 5.67 21.45
C GLY A 13 -18.00 4.35 21.85
N PHE A 14 -16.69 4.35 22.10
CA PHE A 14 -15.98 3.16 22.62
C PHE A 14 -16.22 2.89 24.11
N LYS A 15 -16.67 3.90 24.86
CA LYS A 15 -16.93 3.81 26.30
C LYS A 15 -18.40 3.50 26.64
N ASP A 16 -19.32 3.76 25.72
CA ASP A 16 -20.77 3.48 25.90
C ASP A 16 -21.09 2.02 25.54
N PRO A 17 -21.51 1.15 26.50
CA PRO A 17 -21.80 -0.25 26.24
C PRO A 17 -22.82 -0.52 25.13
N LYS A 18 -23.77 0.40 24.91
CA LYS A 18 -24.81 0.25 23.87
C LYS A 18 -24.28 0.56 22.46
N ARG A 19 -23.29 1.45 22.34
CA ARG A 19 -22.71 1.88 21.05
C ARG A 19 -21.39 1.19 20.74
N ARG A 20 -20.68 0.72 21.77
CA ARG A 20 -19.36 0.08 21.70
C ARG A 20 -19.28 -1.06 20.68
N PRO A 21 -20.24 -2.00 20.57
CA PRO A 21 -20.16 -3.06 19.56
C PRO A 21 -20.12 -2.52 18.13
N ARG A 22 -20.95 -1.51 17.82
CA ARG A 22 -20.97 -0.89 16.48
C ARG A 22 -19.65 -0.18 16.18
N TYR A 23 -19.10 0.55 17.15
CA TYR A 23 -17.82 1.24 16.99
C TYR A 23 -16.69 0.24 16.71
N ILE A 24 -16.61 -0.84 17.50
CA ILE A 24 -15.61 -1.90 17.31
C ILE A 24 -15.73 -2.52 15.92
N ILE A 25 -16.94 -2.91 15.51
CA ILE A 25 -17.19 -3.52 14.20
C ILE A 25 -16.74 -2.58 13.07
N TRP A 26 -17.19 -1.32 13.09
CA TRP A 26 -16.85 -0.39 12.01
C TRP A 26 -15.36 -0.05 11.94
N THR A 27 -14.69 0.09 13.10
CA THR A 27 -13.24 0.32 13.10
C THR A 27 -12.45 -0.90 12.68
N ALA A 28 -12.88 -2.11 13.08
CA ALA A 28 -12.25 -3.34 12.64
C ALA A 28 -12.41 -3.52 11.12
N THR A 29 -13.62 -3.29 10.59
CA THR A 29 -13.89 -3.30 9.15
C THR A 29 -13.00 -2.28 8.42
N ALA A 30 -12.93 -1.04 8.89
CA ALA A 30 -12.08 -0.01 8.28
C ALA A 30 -10.59 -0.40 8.31
N ALA A 31 -10.10 -0.93 9.43
CA ALA A 31 -8.72 -1.41 9.56
C ALA A 31 -8.43 -2.58 8.62
N PHE A 32 -9.38 -3.52 8.48
CA PHE A 32 -9.26 -4.65 7.57
C PHE A 32 -9.17 -4.21 6.11
N PHE A 33 -10.05 -3.30 5.67
CA PHE A 33 -9.99 -2.74 4.32
C PHE A 33 -8.70 -1.95 4.07
N LEU A 34 -8.24 -1.18 5.06
CA LEU A 34 -6.98 -0.45 4.96
C LEU A 34 -5.79 -1.41 4.80
N ALA A 35 -5.73 -2.46 5.63
CA ALA A 35 -4.69 -3.48 5.53
C ALA A 35 -4.73 -4.18 4.16
N GLY A 36 -5.92 -4.58 3.70
CA GLY A 36 -6.11 -5.17 2.38
C GLY A 36 -5.69 -4.24 1.24
N PHE A 37 -6.02 -2.96 1.32
CA PHE A 37 -5.60 -1.95 0.35
C PHE A 37 -4.08 -1.78 0.32
N ILE A 38 -3.43 -1.69 1.48
CA ILE A 38 -1.96 -1.58 1.57
C ILE A 38 -1.29 -2.82 0.98
N LEU A 39 -1.75 -4.02 1.34
CA LEU A 39 -1.21 -5.27 0.79
C LEU A 39 -1.40 -5.35 -0.73
N PHE A 40 -2.59 -4.99 -1.22
CA PHE A 40 -2.86 -4.96 -2.65
C PHE A 40 -1.96 -3.97 -3.39
N ALA A 41 -1.80 -2.76 -2.87
CA ALA A 41 -0.91 -1.77 -3.43
C ALA A 41 0.53 -2.32 -3.49
N LEU A 42 1.04 -2.88 -2.38
CA LEU A 42 2.38 -3.47 -2.33
C LEU A 42 2.56 -4.61 -3.33
N MET A 43 1.57 -5.50 -3.49
CA MET A 43 1.63 -6.60 -4.45
C MET A 43 1.73 -6.07 -5.89
N VAL A 44 0.94 -5.07 -6.25
CA VAL A 44 0.96 -4.49 -7.60
C VAL A 44 2.25 -3.70 -7.85
N THR A 45 2.64 -2.84 -6.91
CA THR A 45 3.80 -1.95 -7.08
C THR A 45 5.15 -2.64 -6.91
N SER A 46 5.15 -3.93 -6.56
CA SER A 46 6.37 -4.75 -6.47
C SER A 46 6.52 -5.74 -7.63
N THR A 47 5.70 -5.60 -8.69
CA THR A 47 5.81 -6.44 -9.89
C THR A 47 6.83 -5.87 -10.89
N ASN A 48 7.44 -6.76 -11.69
CA ASN A 48 8.35 -6.34 -12.76
C ASN A 48 7.65 -5.45 -13.80
N TRP A 49 6.37 -5.73 -14.11
CA TRP A 49 5.57 -4.89 -15.00
C TRP A 49 5.43 -3.46 -14.49
N PHE A 50 5.07 -3.27 -13.21
CA PHE A 50 4.95 -1.94 -12.64
C PHE A 50 6.30 -1.20 -12.66
N CYS A 51 7.37 -1.90 -12.30
CA CYS A 51 8.71 -1.34 -12.35
C CYS A 51 9.10 -0.94 -13.79
N ALA A 52 9.00 -1.84 -14.76
CA ALA A 52 9.49 -1.63 -16.12
C ALA A 52 8.61 -0.70 -16.96
N ASP A 53 7.29 -0.90 -16.93
CA ASP A 53 6.37 -0.29 -17.90
C ASP A 53 5.68 0.96 -17.38
N ILE A 54 5.64 1.15 -16.06
CA ILE A 54 4.98 2.32 -15.44
C ILE A 54 6.01 3.30 -14.88
N CYS A 55 6.92 2.85 -14.03
CA CYS A 55 7.87 3.75 -13.35
C CYS A 55 9.17 3.95 -14.13
N HIS A 56 9.76 2.88 -14.68
CA HIS A 56 11.00 2.92 -15.45
C HIS A 56 10.76 2.95 -16.97
N ALA A 57 9.56 3.35 -17.40
CA ALA A 57 9.16 3.42 -18.81
C ALA A 57 10.10 4.29 -19.68
N VAL A 58 10.84 5.21 -19.06
CA VAL A 58 11.81 6.09 -19.73
C VAL A 58 13.26 5.59 -19.64
N GLN A 59 13.54 4.58 -18.82
CA GLN A 59 14.87 3.99 -18.60
C GLN A 59 14.97 2.64 -19.32
N VAL A 60 14.61 2.67 -20.61
CA VAL A 60 14.48 1.47 -21.46
C VAL A 60 15.78 0.69 -21.62
N ASP A 61 16.94 1.35 -21.51
CA ASP A 61 18.25 0.73 -21.54
C ASP A 61 18.45 -0.25 -20.37
N SER A 62 18.07 0.17 -19.16
CA SER A 62 18.16 -0.66 -17.96
C SER A 62 17.18 -1.83 -17.99
N VAL A 63 15.95 -1.60 -18.47
CA VAL A 63 14.92 -2.66 -18.63
C VAL A 63 15.38 -3.69 -19.66
N MET A 64 15.85 -3.24 -20.83
CA MET A 64 16.36 -4.14 -21.87
C MET A 64 17.59 -4.93 -21.42
N ALA A 65 18.47 -4.32 -20.62
CA ALA A 65 19.63 -5.01 -20.06
C ALA A 65 19.19 -6.13 -19.11
N TRP A 66 18.20 -5.89 -18.24
CA TRP A 66 17.61 -6.91 -17.37
C TRP A 66 16.96 -8.04 -18.18
N GLU A 67 16.13 -7.72 -19.18
CA GLU A 67 15.45 -8.69 -20.05
C GLU A 67 16.41 -9.60 -20.82
N ARG A 68 17.58 -9.08 -21.20
CA ARG A 68 18.61 -9.81 -21.95
C ARG A 68 19.63 -10.52 -21.06
N SER A 69 19.54 -10.33 -19.75
CA SER A 69 20.46 -10.94 -18.79
C SER A 69 20.01 -12.33 -18.35
N THR A 70 20.90 -13.05 -17.66
CA THR A 70 20.55 -14.30 -16.96
C THR A 70 19.57 -14.08 -15.79
N HIS A 71 19.29 -12.82 -15.42
CA HIS A 71 18.38 -12.44 -14.35
C HIS A 71 16.99 -12.02 -14.85
N ALA A 72 16.67 -12.21 -16.14
CA ALA A 72 15.37 -11.84 -16.72
C ALA A 72 14.15 -12.47 -16.01
N ASN A 73 14.35 -13.57 -15.26
CA ASN A 73 13.31 -14.22 -14.47
C ASN A 73 13.39 -13.93 -12.96
N VAL A 74 14.26 -13.00 -12.54
CA VAL A 74 14.38 -12.55 -11.16
C VAL A 74 13.68 -11.21 -11.01
N SER A 75 12.88 -11.05 -9.95
CA SER A 75 12.15 -9.81 -9.75
C SER A 75 13.08 -8.63 -9.42
N CYS A 76 12.81 -7.45 -9.99
CA CYS A 76 13.58 -6.23 -9.76
C CYS A 76 13.76 -5.94 -8.25
N VAL A 77 12.69 -6.15 -7.48
CA VAL A 77 12.66 -5.82 -6.05
C VAL A 77 13.52 -6.76 -5.21
N SER A 78 13.87 -7.94 -5.73
CA SER A 78 14.74 -8.91 -5.03
C SER A 78 16.12 -8.33 -4.73
N CYS A 79 16.61 -7.45 -5.60
CA CYS A 79 17.90 -6.77 -5.44
C CYS A 79 17.76 -5.29 -5.08
N HIS A 80 16.79 -4.57 -5.67
CA HIS A 80 16.67 -3.12 -5.50
C HIS A 80 15.91 -2.69 -4.25
N MET A 81 15.06 -3.57 -3.71
CA MET A 81 14.33 -3.35 -2.46
C MET A 81 14.61 -4.50 -1.48
N SER A 82 15.86 -4.99 -1.48
CA SER A 82 16.27 -6.07 -0.60
C SER A 82 16.08 -5.65 0.86
N VAL A 83 15.18 -6.33 1.54
CA VAL A 83 15.06 -6.28 3.00
C VAL A 83 16.15 -7.18 3.57
N ASN A 84 17.38 -6.69 3.72
CA ASN A 84 18.26 -7.40 4.68
C ASN A 84 17.52 -7.40 6.04
N MET A 85 17.34 -8.48 6.80
CA MET A 85 17.81 -9.88 6.74
C MET A 85 19.31 -10.07 6.54
#